data_AF-A0A431LXH3-F1
#
_entry.id   AF-A0A431LXH3-F1
#
_cell.length_a   1.000
_cell.length_b   1.000
_cell.length_c   1.000
_cell.angle_alpha   90.00
_cell.angle_beta   90.00
_cell.angle_gamma   90.00
#
_symmetry.space_group_name_H-M   'P 1'
#
loop_
_entity.id
_entity.type
_entity.pdbx_description
1 polymer ?
#
loop_
_entity_poly.entity_id
_entity_poly.type
_entity_poly.pdbx_seq_one_letter_code
_entity_poly.pdbx_strand_id
1 'polypeptide(L)'
;MTGKATRFSSLALSICLVTAITGSAFAAGSDTPSPPPPKDGKSDGKAPPKDSKMHDTRSSVDDPDFLAAYRAAYTTIYDRHDYAAAIVQLKALGHDDVADVANLIGYSYRKLKNYDQSKIWYERALAADPNHVRTWQYYGLWQVEQGHRDIAEQDLSKIAQLAGTQSPEYRSLAAALATNNFGY
;
A
#
# COMPACT_ATOMS: atom_id res chain seq x y z
N MET A 1 -64.63 53.99 22.91
CA MET A 1 -64.29 52.58 23.20
C MET A 1 -62.82 52.40 22.84
N THR A 2 -61.85 52.95 23.60
CA THR A 2 -61.24 52.42 24.85
C THR A 2 -60.61 51.04 24.61
N GLY A 3 -59.31 50.75 24.75
CA GLY A 3 -58.12 51.50 25.16
C GLY A 3 -56.94 50.52 25.36
N LYS A 4 -55.75 51.10 25.57
CA LYS A 4 -54.51 50.55 26.16
C LYS A 4 -53.50 49.77 25.30
N ALA A 5 -52.36 50.44 25.13
CA ALA A 5 -51.03 49.85 24.99
C ALA A 5 -50.59 49.14 26.26
N THR A 6 -49.73 48.12 26.16
CA THR A 6 -48.77 47.77 27.21
C THR A 6 -47.54 47.13 26.58
N ARG A 7 -46.38 47.74 26.81
CA ARG A 7 -45.06 47.23 26.48
C ARG A 7 -44.65 46.22 27.55
N PHE A 8 -44.05 45.11 27.15
CA PHE A 8 -43.28 44.26 28.05
C PHE A 8 -41.87 44.07 27.49
N SER A 9 -40.92 44.77 28.10
CA SER A 9 -39.49 44.43 28.02
C SER A 9 -39.26 43.21 28.91
N SER A 10 -38.61 42.18 28.38
CA SER A 10 -37.94 41.17 29.20
C SER A 10 -36.68 40.72 28.48
N LEU A 11 -35.57 41.13 29.08
CA LEU A 11 -34.20 40.82 28.75
C LEU A 11 -33.93 39.37 29.18
N ALA A 12 -33.63 38.47 28.23
CA ALA A 12 -33.13 37.14 28.54
C ALA A 12 -31.77 36.97 27.86
N LEU A 13 -30.73 37.09 28.68
CA LEU A 13 -29.36 36.71 28.40
C LEU A 13 -29.32 35.17 28.27
N SER A 14 -28.94 34.64 27.12
CA SER A 14 -28.63 33.20 27.00
C SER A 14 -27.40 33.00 26.14
N ILE A 15 -26.52 32.20 26.74
CA ILE A 15 -25.10 32.03 26.50
C ILE A 15 -24.88 31.00 25.39
N CYS A 16 -23.78 31.19 24.66
CA CYS A 16 -23.18 30.35 23.64
C CYS A 16 -23.52 28.85 23.65
N LEU A 17 -23.80 28.32 22.46
CA LEU A 17 -23.20 27.04 22.06
C LEU A 17 -22.81 27.10 20.59
N VAL A 18 -21.49 27.15 20.36
CA VAL A 18 -20.87 27.03 19.05
C VAL A 18 -21.12 25.61 18.56
N THR A 19 -21.95 25.46 17.53
CA THR A 19 -22.04 24.20 16.79
C THR A 19 -20.80 24.06 15.92
N ALA A 20 -19.77 23.45 16.50
CA ALA A 20 -18.67 22.91 15.72
C ALA A 20 -19.23 21.80 14.83
N ILE A 21 -19.40 22.11 13.54
CA ILE A 21 -19.52 21.09 12.51
C ILE A 21 -18.15 20.38 12.49
N THR A 22 -18.08 19.25 13.18
CA THR A 22 -17.00 18.29 13.00
C THR A 22 -17.10 17.79 11.57
N GLY A 23 -16.37 18.43 10.65
CA GLY A 23 -16.07 17.81 9.37
C GLY A 23 -15.33 16.52 9.67
N SER A 24 -15.90 15.41 9.25
CA SER A 24 -15.15 14.16 9.10
C SER A 24 -14.07 14.43 8.08
N ALA A 25 -12.88 14.80 8.56
CA ALA A 25 -11.69 14.73 7.74
C ALA A 25 -11.51 13.23 7.45
N PHE A 26 -11.89 12.81 6.24
CA PHE A 26 -11.36 11.58 5.68
C PHE A 26 -9.84 11.75 5.72
N ALA A 27 -9.21 11.11 6.69
CA ALA A 27 -7.82 10.74 6.60
C ALA A 27 -7.75 9.83 5.38
N ALA A 28 -7.48 10.41 4.21
CA ALA A 28 -6.83 9.69 3.14
C ALA A 28 -5.51 9.22 3.75
N GLY A 29 -5.53 8.03 4.36
CA GLY A 29 -4.33 7.35 4.79
C GLY A 29 -3.50 7.22 3.54
N SER A 30 -2.49 8.07 3.39
CA SER A 30 -1.43 7.82 2.43
C SER A 30 -0.69 6.62 3.00
N ASP A 31 -1.22 5.42 2.73
CA ASP A 31 -0.55 4.12 2.90
C ASP A 31 0.59 4.01 1.88
N THR A 32 1.33 5.10 1.67
CA THR A 32 2.55 5.17 0.88
C THR A 32 3.58 4.45 1.73
N PRO A 33 3.98 3.23 1.38
CA PRO A 33 5.00 2.55 2.14
C PRO A 33 6.32 3.33 2.00
N SER A 34 7.32 2.96 2.80
CA SER A 34 8.68 3.41 2.53
C SER A 34 9.34 2.45 1.52
N PRO A 35 10.28 2.94 0.69
CA PRO A 35 11.18 2.04 -0.03
C PRO A 35 11.94 1.18 0.98
N PRO A 36 12.20 -0.12 0.68
CA PRO A 36 13.05 -0.95 1.52
C PRO A 36 14.38 -0.25 1.84
N PRO A 37 14.84 -0.29 3.10
CA PRO A 37 16.14 0.27 3.45
C PRO A 37 17.26 -0.51 2.75
N PRO A 38 18.39 0.13 2.39
CA PRO A 38 19.60 -0.60 2.04
C PRO A 38 20.00 -1.50 3.21
N LYS A 39 20.37 -2.75 2.92
CA LYS A 39 20.72 -3.72 3.97
C LYS A 39 22.12 -3.41 4.46
N ASP A 40 22.24 -2.82 5.65
CA ASP A 40 23.53 -2.72 6.35
C ASP A 40 23.99 -4.13 6.73
N GLY A 41 24.99 -4.63 6.01
CA GLY A 41 25.56 -5.94 6.21
C GLY A 41 26.30 -6.04 7.54
N LYS A 42 25.70 -6.74 8.51
CA LYS A 42 26.48 -7.40 9.56
C LYS A 42 25.89 -8.77 9.88
N SER A 43 26.31 -9.77 9.11
CA SER A 43 26.17 -11.18 9.45
C SER A 43 27.56 -11.73 9.78
N ASP A 44 27.92 -11.65 11.06
CA ASP A 44 28.98 -12.47 11.64
C ASP A 44 28.51 -13.94 11.62
N GLY A 45 29.09 -14.78 10.77
CA GLY A 45 28.70 -16.19 10.70
C GLY A 45 29.44 -17.01 9.66
N LYS A 46 30.24 -17.98 10.13
CA LYS A 46 31.11 -18.92 9.41
C LYS A 46 30.52 -19.51 8.11
N ALA A 47 31.39 -19.63 7.09
CA ALA A 47 31.13 -20.29 5.82
C ALA A 47 31.08 -21.83 5.89
N PRO A 48 30.23 -22.49 5.08
CA PRO A 48 30.47 -23.83 4.54
C PRO A 48 30.86 -23.78 3.04
N PRO A 49 31.45 -24.85 2.46
CA PRO A 49 32.10 -24.78 1.15
C PRO A 49 31.17 -24.95 -0.06
N LYS A 50 31.70 -24.51 -1.20
CA LYS A 50 31.16 -24.38 -2.57
C LYS A 50 30.38 -25.58 -3.11
N ASP A 51 29.24 -25.31 -3.74
CA ASP A 51 29.02 -25.45 -5.20
C ASP A 51 27.52 -25.32 -5.53
N SER A 52 27.11 -24.13 -5.96
CA SER A 52 25.98 -23.94 -6.88
C SER A 52 26.06 -22.54 -7.47
N LYS A 53 25.84 -22.42 -8.79
CA LYS A 53 25.63 -21.13 -9.45
C LYS A 53 24.32 -20.52 -8.92
N MET A 54 24.36 -19.95 -7.72
CA MET A 54 23.40 -18.95 -7.30
C MET A 54 23.71 -17.71 -8.11
N HIS A 55 22.74 -17.32 -8.94
CA HIS A 55 22.77 -16.11 -9.74
C HIS A 55 23.21 -14.92 -8.87
N ASP A 56 24.10 -14.08 -9.37
CA ASP A 56 24.71 -12.91 -8.69
C ASP A 56 23.70 -11.80 -8.31
N THR A 57 22.41 -12.13 -8.25
CA THR A 57 21.29 -11.23 -7.97
C THR A 57 21.49 -10.50 -6.63
N ARG A 58 22.08 -11.15 -5.61
CA ARG A 58 22.30 -10.53 -4.28
C ARG A 58 23.31 -9.38 -4.33
N SER A 59 24.40 -9.56 -5.07
CA SER A 59 25.43 -8.52 -5.23
C SER A 59 24.89 -7.30 -6.00
N SER A 60 23.95 -7.54 -6.92
CA SER A 60 23.39 -6.50 -7.80
C SER A 60 22.30 -5.65 -7.15
N VAL A 61 21.52 -6.18 -6.20
CA VAL A 61 20.48 -5.39 -5.50
C VAL A 61 21.01 -4.49 -4.40
N ASP A 62 22.23 -4.75 -3.93
CA ASP A 62 22.93 -3.91 -2.96
C ASP A 62 23.82 -2.85 -3.64
N ASP A 63 23.86 -2.84 -4.99
CA ASP A 63 24.57 -1.85 -5.79
C ASP A 63 23.99 -0.43 -5.55
N PRO A 64 24.82 0.57 -5.19
CA PRO A 64 24.37 1.95 -5.03
C PRO A 64 23.60 2.51 -6.22
N ASP A 65 23.97 2.14 -7.45
CA ASP A 65 23.31 2.62 -8.67
C ASP A 65 21.90 2.01 -8.81
N PHE A 66 21.76 0.70 -8.55
CA PHE A 66 20.46 0.05 -8.47
C PHE A 66 19.57 0.72 -7.42
N LEU A 67 20.08 0.94 -6.20
CA LEU A 67 19.31 1.53 -5.11
C LEU A 67 18.88 2.97 -5.44
N ALA A 68 19.74 3.75 -6.08
CA ALA A 68 19.41 5.10 -6.53
C ALA A 68 18.30 5.10 -7.59
N ALA A 69 18.41 4.25 -8.61
CA ALA A 69 17.41 4.12 -9.66
C ALA A 69 16.07 3.58 -9.12
N TYR A 70 16.11 2.60 -8.21
CA TYR A 70 14.94 2.06 -7.55
C TYR A 70 14.21 3.12 -6.69
N ARG A 71 14.96 3.96 -5.95
CA ARG A 71 14.38 5.11 -5.22
C ARG A 71 13.75 6.14 -6.17
N ALA A 72 14.38 6.41 -7.32
CA ALA A 72 13.80 7.30 -8.32
C ALA A 72 12.47 6.77 -8.88
N ALA A 73 12.36 5.46 -9.09
CA ALA A 73 11.10 4.81 -9.41
C ALA A 73 10.07 4.95 -8.30
N TYR A 74 10.49 4.80 -7.04
CA TYR A 74 9.63 5.01 -5.87
C TYR A 74 9.00 6.40 -5.85
N THR A 75 9.82 7.45 -6.00
CA THR A 75 9.36 8.85 -6.10
C THR A 75 8.40 9.03 -7.28
N THR A 76 8.67 8.39 -8.42
CA THR A 76 7.79 8.48 -9.59
C THR A 76 6.41 7.85 -9.32
N ILE A 77 6.33 6.77 -8.53
CA ILE A 77 5.08 6.11 -8.13
C ILE A 77 4.31 6.92 -7.10
N TYR A 78 4.95 7.27 -5.98
CA TYR A 78 4.25 7.75 -4.79
C TYR A 78 4.16 9.28 -4.72
N ASP A 79 5.14 10.00 -5.25
CA ASP A 79 5.14 11.47 -5.21
C ASP A 79 4.53 12.06 -6.49
N ARG A 80 4.78 11.42 -7.64
CA ARG A 80 4.34 11.92 -8.96
C ARG A 80 3.11 11.22 -9.50
N HIS A 81 2.81 10.02 -9.00
CA HIS A 81 1.74 9.15 -9.52
C HIS A 81 1.85 8.87 -11.03
N ASP A 82 3.07 8.91 -11.58
CA ASP A 82 3.35 8.59 -12.99
C ASP A 82 3.68 7.10 -13.11
N TYR A 83 2.64 6.28 -13.07
CA TYR A 83 2.78 4.83 -13.07
C TYR A 83 3.37 4.28 -14.37
N ALA A 84 3.13 4.95 -15.50
CA ALA A 84 3.66 4.53 -16.79
C ALA A 84 5.17 4.74 -16.85
N ALA A 85 5.66 5.91 -16.44
CA ALA A 85 7.09 6.17 -16.35
C ALA A 85 7.77 5.27 -15.32
N ALA A 86 7.13 5.02 -14.17
CA ALA A 86 7.66 4.12 -13.15
C ALA A 86 7.85 2.69 -13.66
N ILE A 87 6.92 2.15 -14.46
CA ILE A 87 7.07 0.82 -15.07
C ILE A 87 8.30 0.77 -15.97
N VAL A 88 8.55 1.81 -16.77
CA VAL A 88 9.75 1.88 -17.62
C VAL A 88 11.02 1.91 -16.76
N GLN A 89 11.05 2.74 -15.72
CA GLN A 89 12.18 2.85 -14.81
C GLN A 89 12.48 1.54 -14.09
N LEU A 90 11.46 0.86 -13.57
CA LEU A 90 11.60 -0.42 -12.86
C LEU A 90 12.08 -1.54 -13.78
N LYS A 91 11.53 -1.65 -14.99
CA LYS A 91 11.99 -2.65 -15.97
C LYS A 91 13.42 -2.40 -16.45
N ALA A 92 13.83 -1.13 -16.54
CA ALA A 92 15.20 -0.77 -16.91
C ALA A 92 16.24 -1.21 -15.87
N LEU A 93 15.82 -1.52 -14.64
CA LEU A 93 16.70 -2.12 -13.63
C LEU A 93 17.13 -3.54 -14.02
N GLY A 94 16.38 -4.25 -14.87
CA GLY A 94 16.69 -5.63 -15.26
C GLY A 94 16.54 -6.66 -14.12
N HIS A 95 15.85 -6.28 -13.04
CA HIS A 95 15.71 -7.06 -11.81
C HIS A 95 14.26 -7.52 -11.57
N ASP A 96 13.63 -8.02 -12.63
CA ASP A 96 12.28 -8.59 -12.57
C ASP A 96 12.18 -9.82 -11.65
N ASP A 97 13.32 -10.41 -11.29
CA ASP A 97 13.49 -11.52 -10.34
C ASP A 97 13.49 -11.07 -8.87
N VAL A 98 13.44 -9.76 -8.61
CA VAL A 98 13.36 -9.19 -7.26
C VAL A 98 11.89 -8.91 -6.92
N ALA A 99 11.38 -9.54 -5.85
CA ALA A 99 9.98 -9.44 -5.46
C ALA A 99 9.51 -7.98 -5.27
N ASP A 100 10.35 -7.14 -4.66
CA ASP A 100 10.08 -5.70 -4.49
C ASP A 100 9.89 -4.95 -5.82
N VAL A 101 10.75 -5.20 -6.81
CA VAL A 101 10.68 -4.60 -8.15
C VAL A 101 9.43 -5.07 -8.87
N ALA A 102 9.22 -6.39 -8.95
CA ALA A 102 8.05 -6.99 -9.59
C ALA A 102 6.74 -6.52 -8.93
N ASN A 103 6.71 -6.40 -7.60
CA ASN A 103 5.58 -5.89 -6.84
C ASN A 103 5.22 -4.44 -7.21
N LEU A 104 6.21 -3.56 -7.33
CA LEU A 104 5.96 -2.17 -7.72
C LEU A 104 5.52 -2.03 -9.19
N ILE A 105 6.01 -2.90 -10.08
CA ILE A 105 5.50 -2.97 -11.46
C ILE A 105 4.03 -3.40 -11.46
N GLY A 106 3.69 -4.46 -10.71
CA GLY A 106 2.31 -4.94 -10.56
C GLY A 106 1.39 -3.86 -9.98
N TYR A 107 1.82 -3.18 -8.91
CA TYR A 107 1.12 -2.03 -8.34
C TYR A 107 0.87 -0.93 -9.37
N SER A 108 1.89 -0.57 -10.15
CA SER A 108 1.77 0.47 -11.16
C SER A 108 0.76 0.11 -12.25
N TYR A 109 0.76 -1.15 -12.71
CA TYR A 109 -0.27 -1.64 -13.65
C TYR A 109 -1.68 -1.63 -13.05
N ARG A 110 -1.83 -2.01 -11.77
CA ARG A 110 -3.11 -1.93 -11.05
C ARG A 110 -3.67 -0.52 -11.02
N LYS A 111 -2.82 0.46 -10.72
CA LYS A 111 -3.19 1.88 -10.71
C LYS A 111 -3.60 2.41 -12.09
N LEU A 112 -3.04 1.83 -13.15
CA LEU A 112 -3.44 2.08 -14.54
C LEU A 112 -4.66 1.27 -15.00
N LYS A 113 -5.28 0.47 -14.11
CA LYS A 113 -6.39 -0.46 -14.42
C LYS A 113 -6.05 -1.52 -15.48
N ASN A 114 -4.77 -1.77 -15.71
CA ASN A 114 -4.31 -2.88 -16.55
C ASN A 114 -4.18 -4.13 -15.66
N TYR A 115 -5.33 -4.69 -15.29
CA TYR A 115 -5.42 -5.76 -14.29
C TYR A 115 -4.75 -7.06 -14.74
N ASP A 116 -4.77 -7.37 -16.04
CA ASP A 116 -4.10 -8.55 -16.59
C ASP A 116 -2.58 -8.49 -16.37
N GLN A 117 -1.96 -7.34 -16.70
CA GLN A 117 -0.53 -7.15 -16.44
C GLN A 117 -0.25 -7.11 -14.94
N SER A 118 -1.08 -6.42 -14.16
CA SER A 118 -0.93 -6.37 -12.70
C SER A 118 -0.83 -7.77 -12.09
N LYS A 119 -1.72 -8.68 -12.49
CA LYS A 119 -1.75 -10.07 -12.01
C LYS A 119 -0.45 -10.80 -12.31
N ILE A 120 0.01 -10.75 -13.56
CA ILE A 120 1.26 -11.41 -13.99
C ILE A 120 2.45 -10.95 -13.13
N TRP A 121 2.52 -9.67 -12.80
CA TRP A 121 3.62 -9.12 -12.02
C TRP A 121 3.54 -9.44 -10.53
N TYR A 122 2.33 -9.52 -9.95
CA TYR A 122 2.17 -10.02 -8.58
C TYR A 122 2.52 -11.50 -8.46
N GLU A 123 2.11 -12.32 -9.43
CA GLU A 123 2.49 -13.74 -9.49
C GLU A 123 4.00 -13.91 -9.63
N ARG A 124 4.64 -13.09 -10.46
CA ARG A 124 6.11 -13.05 -10.56
C ARG A 124 6.78 -12.66 -9.24
N ALA A 125 6.26 -11.65 -8.54
CA ALA A 125 6.80 -11.24 -7.25
C ALA A 125 6.68 -12.36 -6.19
N LEU A 126 5.56 -13.09 -6.14
CA LEU A 126 5.38 -14.24 -5.24
C LEU A 126 6.18 -15.48 -5.68
N ALA A 127 6.46 -15.63 -6.98
CA ALA A 127 7.38 -16.66 -7.45
C ALA A 127 8.83 -16.39 -7.00
N ALA A 128 9.22 -15.11 -6.95
CA ALA A 128 10.53 -14.69 -6.45
C ALA A 128 10.64 -14.81 -4.91
N ASP A 129 9.61 -14.39 -4.18
CA ASP A 129 9.52 -14.54 -2.73
C ASP A 129 8.07 -14.86 -2.30
N PRO A 130 7.76 -16.14 -2.02
CA PRO A 130 6.44 -16.57 -1.57
C PRO A 130 6.01 -15.99 -0.21
N ASN A 131 6.93 -15.39 0.55
CA ASN A 131 6.68 -14.78 1.84
C ASN A 131 6.72 -13.24 1.77
N HIS A 132 6.71 -12.66 0.57
CA HIS A 132 6.72 -11.21 0.39
C HIS A 132 5.38 -10.58 0.80
N VAL A 133 5.31 -10.13 2.06
CA VAL A 133 4.08 -9.64 2.72
C VAL A 133 3.39 -8.54 1.91
N ARG A 134 4.16 -7.61 1.36
CA ARG A 134 3.62 -6.49 0.58
C ARG A 134 2.94 -6.94 -0.71
N THR A 135 3.44 -8.00 -1.35
CA THR A 135 2.76 -8.55 -2.53
C THR A 135 1.47 -9.25 -2.17
N TRP A 136 1.43 -9.99 -1.06
CA TRP A 136 0.16 -10.56 -0.57
C TRP A 136 -0.87 -9.47 -0.26
N GLN A 137 -0.46 -8.33 0.31
CA GLN A 137 -1.34 -7.19 0.50
C GLN A 137 -1.87 -6.65 -0.84
N TYR A 138 -0.97 -6.30 -1.77
CA TYR A 138 -1.36 -5.65 -3.02
C TYR A 138 -2.13 -6.57 -3.96
N TYR A 139 -1.79 -7.87 -3.98
CA TYR A 139 -2.54 -8.85 -4.74
C TYR A 139 -3.90 -9.12 -4.11
N GLY A 140 -4.01 -9.20 -2.78
CA GLY A 140 -5.30 -9.30 -2.10
C GLY A 140 -6.20 -8.08 -2.35
N LEU A 141 -5.64 -6.87 -2.36
CA LEU A 141 -6.39 -5.66 -2.74
C LEU A 141 -6.85 -5.73 -4.21
N TRP A 142 -6.02 -6.26 -5.10
CA TRP A 142 -6.42 -6.53 -6.48
C TRP A 142 -7.57 -7.55 -6.54
N GLN A 143 -7.54 -8.63 -5.75
CA GLN A 143 -8.62 -9.63 -5.68
C GLN A 143 -9.95 -9.00 -5.21
N VAL A 144 -9.90 -8.12 -4.20
CA VAL A 144 -11.08 -7.36 -3.76
C VAL A 144 -11.65 -6.52 -4.90
N GLU A 145 -10.81 -5.83 -5.66
CA GLU A 145 -11.23 -5.02 -6.83
C GLU A 145 -11.82 -5.87 -7.96
N GLN A 146 -11.39 -7.13 -8.11
CA GLN A 146 -11.97 -8.06 -9.07
C GLN A 146 -13.23 -8.79 -8.55
N GLY A 147 -13.61 -8.59 -7.29
CA GLY A 147 -14.75 -9.28 -6.66
C GLY A 147 -14.43 -10.70 -6.16
N HIS A 148 -13.17 -11.12 -6.18
CA HIS A 148 -12.73 -12.44 -5.69
C HIS A 148 -12.50 -12.41 -4.17
N ARG A 149 -13.59 -12.19 -3.44
CA ARG A 149 -13.56 -11.96 -2.00
C ARG A 149 -13.02 -13.15 -1.20
N ASP A 150 -13.32 -14.36 -1.64
CA ASP A 150 -12.82 -15.62 -1.05
C ASP A 150 -11.30 -15.76 -1.18
N ILE A 151 -10.75 -15.40 -2.34
CA ILE A 151 -9.29 -15.42 -2.56
C ILE A 151 -8.60 -14.34 -1.72
N ALA A 152 -9.18 -13.14 -1.65
CA ALA A 152 -8.66 -12.05 -0.82
C ALA A 152 -8.63 -12.40 0.69
N GLU A 153 -9.57 -13.22 1.19
CA GLU A 153 -9.51 -13.73 2.57
C GLU A 153 -8.34 -14.70 2.79
N GLN A 154 -8.01 -15.51 1.79
CA GLN A 154 -6.84 -16.39 1.83
C GLN A 154 -5.54 -15.57 1.86
N ASP A 155 -5.46 -14.53 1.02
CA ASP A 155 -4.34 -13.59 1.02
C ASP A 155 -4.19 -12.89 2.38
N LEU A 156 -5.31 -12.45 2.98
CA LEU A 156 -5.33 -11.85 4.31
C LEU A 156 -4.82 -12.82 5.40
N SER A 157 -5.25 -14.09 5.35
CA SER A 157 -4.76 -15.14 6.25
C SER A 157 -3.25 -15.36 6.09
N LYS A 158 -2.74 -15.32 4.85
CA LYS A 158 -1.31 -15.42 4.58
C LYS A 158 -0.53 -14.25 5.18
N ILE A 159 -1.03 -13.02 5.07
CA ILE A 159 -0.42 -11.84 5.73
C ILE A 159 -0.43 -12.01 7.25
N ALA A 160 -1.53 -12.50 7.84
CA ALA A 160 -1.64 -12.72 9.28
C ALA A 160 -0.56 -13.69 9.79
N GLN A 161 -0.30 -14.76 9.03
CA GLN A 161 0.74 -15.75 9.36
C GLN A 161 2.16 -15.18 9.27
N LEU A 162 2.41 -14.29 8.30
CA LEU A 162 3.75 -13.76 8.02
C LEU A 162 4.10 -12.54 8.89
N ALA A 163 3.14 -11.63 9.11
CA ALA A 163 3.38 -10.33 9.73
C ALA A 163 2.45 -10.02 10.91
N GLY A 164 1.50 -10.91 11.24
CA GLY A 164 0.52 -10.70 12.29
C GLY A 164 -0.61 -9.75 11.90
N THR A 165 -1.69 -9.78 12.67
CA THR A 165 -2.92 -8.99 12.43
C THR A 165 -2.76 -7.50 12.76
N GLN A 166 -1.66 -7.12 13.41
CA GLN A 166 -1.31 -5.74 13.71
C GLN A 166 -0.42 -5.10 12.65
N SER A 167 -0.09 -5.82 11.57
CA SER A 167 0.67 -5.25 10.45
C SER A 167 -0.18 -4.24 9.68
N PRO A 168 0.43 -3.16 9.14
CA PRO A 168 -0.24 -2.26 8.21
C PRO A 168 -0.86 -3.00 7.02
N GLU A 169 -0.14 -4.01 6.50
CA GLU A 169 -0.55 -4.84 5.37
C GLU A 169 -1.85 -5.59 5.68
N TYR A 170 -1.94 -6.23 6.85
CA TYR A 170 -3.15 -6.94 7.26
C TYR A 170 -4.32 -5.96 7.42
N ARG A 171 -4.10 -4.86 8.15
CA ARG A 171 -5.17 -3.88 8.43
C ARG A 171 -5.72 -3.25 7.15
N SER A 172 -4.85 -2.96 6.19
CA SER A 172 -5.23 -2.41 4.89
C SER A 172 -6.14 -3.36 4.11
N LEU A 173 -5.74 -4.62 3.95
CA LEU A 173 -6.56 -5.61 3.22
C LEU A 173 -7.86 -5.96 3.98
N ALA A 174 -7.80 -6.08 5.32
CA ALA A 174 -8.99 -6.31 6.14
C ALA A 174 -10.01 -5.16 6.00
N ALA A 175 -9.55 -3.91 5.94
CA ALA A 175 -10.43 -2.76 5.72
C ALA A 175 -11.08 -2.77 4.33
N ALA A 176 -10.35 -3.16 3.29
CA ALA A 176 -10.90 -3.31 1.94
C ALA A 176 -11.98 -4.41 1.88
N LEU A 177 -11.77 -5.53 2.57
CA LEU A 177 -12.75 -6.63 2.66
C LEU A 177 -14.00 -6.24 3.46
N ALA A 178 -13.86 -5.40 4.48
CA ALA A 178 -14.99 -4.92 5.28
C ALA A 178 -15.84 -3.86 4.55
N THR A 179 -15.20 -2.99 3.76
CA THR A 179 -15.89 -1.90 3.03
C THR A 179 -16.67 -2.40 1.83
N ASN A 180 -16.19 -3.45 1.14
CA ASN A 180 -16.91 -4.02 0.00
C ASN A 180 -18.14 -4.87 0.39
N ASN A 181 -18.56 -4.83 1.66
CA ASN A 181 -19.74 -5.51 2.21
C ASN A 181 -21.04 -4.70 2.09
N PHE A 182 -21.01 -3.51 1.47
CA PHE A 182 -22.15 -2.59 1.33
C PHE A 182 -22.63 -2.34 -0.11
N GLY A 183 -22.15 -3.12 -1.08
CA GLY A 183 -22.66 -3.07 -2.45
C GLY A 183 -23.95 -3.89 -2.60
N TYR A 184 -25.11 -3.23 -2.41
CA TYR A 184 -26.41 -3.68 -2.91
C TYR A 184 -26.74 -2.96 -4.23
#